data_AF-A0AAN3BXD2-F1
#
_entry.id   AF-A0AAN3BXD2-F1
#
_cell.length_a   1.000
_cell.length_b   1.000
_cell.length_c   1.000
_cell.angle_alpha   90.00
_cell.angle_beta   90.00
_cell.angle_gamma   90.00
#
_symmetry.space_group_name_H-M   'P 1'
#
loop_
_entity.id
_entity.type
_entity.pdbx_description
1 polymer ?
#
loop_
_entity_poly.entity_id
_entity_poly.type
_entity_poly.pdbx_seq_one_letter_code
_entity_poly.pdbx_strand_id
1 'polypeptide(L)'
;MALTPRQLDLFVQPIVDVYTGLENELFTLIVRRLKTKKNISADNVLAWQIEKLNQVHALDQQMIERISKASGVSAKKLFSIAKDAGYSDLKQVDNYFSKLAEAGAVLPLVSDGQTIVDKVMRSYFKLAQSNYNRVNQTMLSQARQIYSDIIHETTQSVLAGLKTHRQALAETVTKFAENGVPALVDKANKRWTPEAYVRTVTRTTVNSVYNSIEDERMSEFGVDLVRISKHVGARPTCSIVQGKVICLLSVEETRSKYGNKYISIYSPELRYGYGDGIFGCNCRHHRFAFIEGINIAPDESELIDEEENKRVYALSQQQRLMERDIRGAKRKLSASEELGDELAVKKAKQAVRTKQSKLRAFVKTHNLTRQYNREQVYA
;
A
#
# COMPACT_ATOMS: atom_id res chain seq x y z
N MET A 1 -8.31 -16.15 -15.96
CA MET A 1 -9.21 -15.74 -14.85
C MET A 1 -8.64 -14.45 -14.34
N ALA A 2 -9.40 -13.36 -14.39
CA ALA A 2 -8.92 -12.04 -13.98
C ALA A 2 -8.47 -12.06 -12.51
N LEU A 3 -7.47 -11.25 -12.17
CA LEU A 3 -7.00 -11.08 -10.80
C LEU A 3 -8.14 -10.56 -9.93
N THR A 4 -8.58 -11.36 -8.96
CA THR A 4 -9.57 -10.89 -7.99
C THR A 4 -8.93 -9.85 -7.04
N PRO A 5 -9.71 -8.93 -6.47
CA PRO A 5 -9.26 -8.04 -5.40
C PRO A 5 -8.49 -8.73 -4.27
N ARG A 6 -8.88 -9.97 -3.94
CA ARG A 6 -8.23 -10.79 -2.91
C ARG A 6 -6.89 -11.34 -3.38
N GLN A 7 -6.80 -11.86 -4.59
CA GLN A 7 -5.54 -12.33 -5.18
C GLN A 7 -4.53 -11.19 -5.28
N LEU A 8 -4.97 -10.01 -5.73
CA LEU A 8 -4.11 -8.82 -5.80
C LEU A 8 -3.53 -8.44 -4.42
N ASP A 9 -4.35 -8.46 -3.36
CA ASP A 9 -3.87 -8.19 -2.00
C ASP A 9 -2.88 -9.27 -1.50
N LEU A 10 -3.04 -10.54 -1.89
CA LEU A 10 -2.10 -11.63 -1.57
C LEU A 10 -0.77 -11.50 -2.30
N PHE A 11 -0.78 -11.12 -3.58
CA PHE A 11 0.45 -10.92 -4.35
C PHE A 11 1.30 -9.75 -3.83
N VAL A 12 0.64 -8.71 -3.33
CA VAL A 12 1.32 -7.53 -2.78
C VAL A 12 1.94 -7.81 -1.41
N GLN A 13 1.40 -8.75 -0.64
CA GLN A 13 1.78 -8.98 0.75
C GLN A 13 3.28 -9.27 0.96
N PRO A 14 3.95 -10.14 0.18
CA PRO A 14 5.37 -10.43 0.39
C PRO A 14 6.29 -9.20 0.27
N ILE A 15 5.92 -8.20 -0.53
CA ILE A 15 6.70 -6.95 -0.66
C ILE A 15 6.42 -6.03 0.54
N VAL A 16 5.16 -5.99 0.99
CA VAL A 16 4.80 -5.27 2.21
C VAL A 16 5.55 -5.84 3.41
N ASP A 17 5.63 -7.16 3.53
CA ASP A 17 6.32 -7.86 4.62
C ASP A 17 7.80 -7.49 4.69
N VAL A 18 8.47 -7.39 3.54
CA VAL A 18 9.87 -6.94 3.43
C VAL A 18 10.04 -5.54 4.03
N TYR A 19 9.16 -4.60 3.71
CA TYR A 19 9.25 -3.22 4.20
C TYR A 19 8.79 -3.06 5.65
N THR A 20 7.84 -3.86 6.14
CA THR A 20 7.50 -3.88 7.57
C THR A 20 8.60 -4.53 8.40
N GLY A 21 9.26 -5.57 7.88
CA GLY A 21 10.45 -6.15 8.49
C GLY A 21 11.59 -5.14 8.56
N LEU A 22 11.84 -4.42 7.45
CA LEU A 22 12.80 -3.32 7.40
C LEU A 22 12.50 -2.23 8.43
N GLU A 23 11.25 -1.80 8.57
CA GLU A 23 10.84 -0.82 9.60
C GLU A 23 11.31 -1.27 10.99
N ASN A 24 11.08 -2.53 11.35
CA ASN A 24 11.51 -3.09 12.61
C ASN A 24 13.03 -3.18 12.73
N GLU A 25 13.73 -3.66 11.70
CA GLU A 25 15.20 -3.75 11.71
C GLU A 25 15.86 -2.38 11.93
N LEU A 26 15.40 -1.35 11.22
CA LEU A 26 15.91 0.02 11.41
C LEU A 26 15.67 0.51 12.84
N PHE A 27 14.48 0.26 13.39
CA PHE A 27 14.17 0.66 14.75
C PHE A 27 14.97 -0.12 15.80
N THR A 28 15.18 -1.42 15.61
CA THR A 28 16.03 -2.25 16.48
C THR A 28 17.48 -1.76 16.45
N LEU A 29 18.02 -1.36 15.29
CA LEU A 29 19.36 -0.77 15.19
C LEU A 29 19.47 0.52 16.03
N ILE A 30 18.45 1.38 15.96
CA ILE A 30 18.33 2.59 16.79
C ILE A 30 18.36 2.23 18.28
N VAL A 31 17.46 1.36 18.73
CA VAL A 31 17.33 1.01 20.16
C VAL A 31 18.63 0.39 20.70
N ARG A 32 19.23 -0.55 19.96
CA ARG A 32 20.49 -1.21 20.36
C ARG A 32 21.62 -0.21 20.55
N ARG A 33 21.70 0.81 19.68
CA ARG A 33 22.75 1.84 19.75
C ARG A 33 22.55 2.76 20.96
N LEU A 34 21.31 3.04 21.34
CA LEU A 34 20.98 3.92 22.47
C LEU A 34 21.22 3.26 23.84
N LYS A 35 21.16 1.92 23.91
CA LYS A 35 21.45 1.19 25.16
C LYS A 35 22.86 1.50 25.67
N THR A 36 22.98 1.57 26.99
CA THR A 36 24.24 1.80 27.70
C THR A 36 24.24 1.06 29.03
N LYS A 37 25.43 0.58 29.43
CA LYS A 37 25.67 0.02 30.77
C LYS A 37 26.11 1.08 31.77
N LYS A 38 26.47 2.29 31.30
CA LYS A 38 26.90 3.40 32.15
C LYS A 38 25.72 3.92 32.95
N ASN A 39 25.95 4.31 34.21
CA ASN A 39 24.96 5.02 35.00
C ASN A 39 24.89 6.48 34.50
N ILE A 40 23.77 6.84 33.86
CA ILE A 40 23.57 8.18 33.30
C ILE A 40 22.68 9.00 34.23
N SER A 41 23.19 10.16 34.65
CA SER A 41 22.54 11.16 35.50
C SER A 41 22.55 12.54 34.82
N ALA A 42 21.99 13.55 35.48
CA ALA A 42 22.06 14.93 34.99
C ALA A 42 23.51 15.41 34.76
N ASP A 43 24.47 14.90 35.53
CA ASP A 43 25.88 15.34 35.47
C ASP A 43 26.60 14.86 34.20
N ASN A 44 26.16 13.76 33.59
CA ASN A 44 26.85 13.13 32.46
C ASN A 44 25.97 12.85 31.23
N VAL A 45 24.69 13.23 31.26
CA VAL A 45 23.75 12.99 30.14
C VAL A 45 24.13 13.76 28.87
N LEU A 46 24.76 14.93 28.98
CA LEU A 46 25.28 15.66 27.82
C LEU A 46 26.45 14.92 27.16
N ALA A 47 27.32 14.29 27.94
CA ALA A 47 28.39 13.44 27.41
C ALA A 47 27.83 12.19 26.73
N TRP A 48 26.78 11.59 27.30
CA TRP A 48 26.05 10.49 26.65
C TRP A 48 25.43 10.93 25.32
N GLN A 49 24.82 12.12 25.27
CA GLN A 49 24.25 12.66 24.03
C GLN A 49 25.31 12.81 22.94
N ILE A 50 26.47 13.41 23.26
CA ILE A 50 27.58 13.55 22.30
C ILE A 50 28.09 12.18 21.84
N GLU A 51 28.28 11.24 22.77
CA GLU A 51 28.69 9.86 22.46
C GLU A 51 27.74 9.20 21.45
N LYS A 52 26.43 9.31 21.67
CA LYS A 52 25.42 8.71 20.79
C LYS A 52 25.32 9.43 19.44
N LEU A 53 25.41 10.76 19.41
CA LEU A 53 25.40 11.51 18.15
C LEU A 53 26.65 11.20 17.28
N ASN A 54 27.81 10.96 17.89
CA ASN A 54 29.01 10.54 17.16
C ASN A 54 28.88 9.13 16.51
N GLN A 55 27.88 8.35 16.89
CA GLN A 55 27.61 7.02 16.32
C GLN A 55 26.66 7.06 15.11
N VAL A 56 26.16 8.24 14.70
CA VAL A 56 25.20 8.38 13.58
C VAL A 56 25.76 7.82 12.28
N HIS A 57 27.03 8.07 11.95
CA HIS A 57 27.61 7.56 10.69
C HIS A 57 27.65 6.03 10.63
N ALA A 58 28.05 5.38 11.73
CA ALA A 58 28.04 3.92 11.82
C ALA A 58 26.62 3.35 11.81
N LEU A 59 25.63 4.07 12.37
CA LEU A 59 24.22 3.71 12.26
C LEU A 59 23.74 3.81 10.81
N ASP A 60 24.06 4.89 10.10
CA ASP A 60 23.70 5.10 8.69
C ASP A 60 24.19 3.97 7.79
N GLN A 61 25.46 3.56 7.93
CA GLN A 61 26.02 2.47 7.14
C GLN A 61 25.22 1.16 7.31
N GLN A 62 24.84 0.82 8.55
CA GLN A 62 24.04 -0.38 8.83
C GLN A 62 22.61 -0.24 8.29
N MET A 63 22.00 0.95 8.40
CA MET A 63 20.66 1.20 7.85
C MET A 63 20.66 1.10 6.32
N ILE A 64 21.66 1.66 5.64
CA ILE A 64 21.81 1.58 4.17
C ILE A 64 21.93 0.13 3.72
N GLU A 65 22.67 -0.72 4.44
CA GLU A 65 22.81 -2.14 4.12
C GLU A 65 21.45 -2.86 4.18
N ARG A 66 20.67 -2.65 5.26
CA ARG A 66 19.33 -3.24 5.43
C ARG A 66 18.36 -2.74 4.35
N ILE A 67 18.35 -1.44 4.08
CA ILE A 67 17.50 -0.83 3.05
C ILE A 67 17.85 -1.37 1.67
N SER A 68 19.14 -1.50 1.33
CA SER A 68 19.58 -2.00 0.02
C SER A 68 19.14 -3.45 -0.21
N LYS A 69 19.24 -4.30 0.82
CA LYS A 69 18.76 -5.69 0.78
C LYS A 69 17.25 -5.75 0.54
N ALA A 70 16.47 -4.98 1.32
CA ALA A 70 15.02 -4.91 1.19
C ALA A 70 14.58 -4.41 -0.21
N SER A 71 15.24 -3.38 -0.72
CA SER A 71 14.99 -2.80 -2.05
C SER A 71 15.22 -3.83 -3.16
N GLY A 72 16.36 -4.53 -3.13
CA GLY A 72 16.71 -5.53 -4.15
C GLY A 72 15.73 -6.70 -4.21
N VAL A 73 15.27 -7.20 -3.05
CA VAL A 73 14.25 -8.26 -2.98
C VAL A 73 12.90 -7.76 -3.51
N SER A 74 12.50 -6.54 -3.11
CA SER A 74 11.21 -5.95 -3.50
C SER A 74 11.12 -5.69 -5.00
N ALA A 75 12.18 -5.15 -5.61
CA ALA A 75 12.23 -4.88 -7.04
C ALA A 75 12.08 -6.16 -7.88
N LYS A 76 12.79 -7.23 -7.51
CA LYS A 76 12.69 -8.54 -8.19
C LYS A 76 11.29 -9.14 -8.07
N LYS A 77 10.70 -9.11 -6.87
CA LYS A 77 9.34 -9.62 -6.62
C LYS A 77 8.30 -8.83 -7.40
N LEU A 78 8.36 -7.50 -7.36
CA LEU A 78 7.44 -6.65 -8.10
C LEU A 78 7.50 -6.94 -9.61
N PHE A 79 8.71 -7.04 -10.16
CA PHE A 79 8.89 -7.35 -11.58
C PHE A 79 8.23 -8.67 -11.96
N SER A 80 8.46 -9.74 -11.20
CA SER A 80 7.83 -11.04 -11.43
C SER A 80 6.31 -10.95 -11.38
N ILE A 81 5.75 -10.37 -10.32
CA ILE A 81 4.30 -10.28 -10.13
C ILE A 81 3.65 -9.47 -11.25
N ALA A 82 4.21 -8.31 -11.60
CA ALA A 82 3.66 -7.47 -12.66
C ALA A 82 3.79 -8.14 -14.03
N LYS A 83 4.89 -8.85 -14.29
CA LYS A 83 5.08 -9.63 -15.53
C LYS A 83 4.03 -10.73 -15.65
N ASP A 84 3.86 -11.54 -14.60
CA ASP A 84 2.91 -12.65 -14.58
C ASP A 84 1.47 -12.16 -14.74
N ALA A 85 1.12 -11.06 -14.04
CA ALA A 85 -0.16 -10.39 -14.19
C ALA A 85 -0.39 -9.91 -15.63
N GLY A 86 0.62 -9.29 -16.24
CA GLY A 86 0.53 -8.77 -17.61
C GLY A 86 0.33 -9.86 -18.67
N TYR A 87 1.09 -10.95 -18.61
CA TYR A 87 0.89 -12.08 -19.54
C TYR A 87 -0.44 -12.79 -19.33
N SER A 88 -0.88 -12.93 -18.07
CA SER A 88 -2.19 -13.52 -17.78
C SER A 88 -3.33 -12.68 -18.34
N ASP A 89 -3.19 -11.35 -18.29
CA ASP A 89 -4.17 -10.41 -18.82
C ASP A 89 -4.20 -10.45 -20.35
N LEU A 90 -3.03 -10.30 -21.00
CA LEU A 90 -2.92 -10.42 -22.46
C LEU A 90 -3.56 -11.71 -22.99
N LYS A 91 -3.26 -12.85 -22.35
CA LYS A 91 -3.87 -14.13 -22.73
C LYS A 91 -5.40 -14.12 -22.56
N GLN A 92 -5.93 -13.42 -21.57
CA GLN A 92 -7.35 -13.33 -21.35
C GLN A 92 -8.05 -12.53 -22.43
N VAL A 93 -7.53 -11.34 -22.77
CA VAL A 93 -8.09 -10.51 -23.84
C VAL A 93 -7.93 -11.18 -25.21
N ASP A 94 -6.79 -11.82 -25.50
CA ASP A 94 -6.58 -12.55 -26.74
C ASP A 94 -7.54 -13.74 -26.90
N ASN A 95 -7.78 -14.49 -25.82
CA ASN A 95 -8.76 -15.58 -25.84
C ASN A 95 -10.18 -15.06 -26.07
N TYR A 96 -10.51 -13.88 -25.55
CA TYR A 96 -11.82 -13.26 -25.77
C TYR A 96 -12.01 -12.95 -27.26
N PHE A 97 -11.06 -12.26 -27.89
CA PHE A 97 -11.12 -11.93 -29.31
C PHE A 97 -11.01 -13.17 -30.21
N SER A 98 -10.19 -14.16 -29.86
CA SER A 98 -10.08 -15.41 -30.63
C SER A 98 -11.43 -16.14 -30.71
N LYS A 99 -12.19 -16.19 -29.62
CA LYS A 99 -13.54 -16.78 -29.62
C LYS A 99 -14.53 -16.00 -30.48
N LEU A 100 -14.38 -14.68 -30.58
CA LEU A 100 -15.20 -13.88 -31.49
C LEU A 100 -14.85 -14.18 -32.95
N ALA A 101 -13.57 -14.33 -33.28
CA ALA A 101 -13.13 -14.73 -34.61
C ALA A 101 -13.65 -16.14 -34.98
N GLU A 102 -13.57 -17.10 -34.05
CA GLU A 102 -14.15 -18.44 -34.21
C GLU A 102 -15.68 -18.40 -34.44
N ALA A 103 -16.36 -17.43 -33.84
CA ALA A 103 -17.79 -17.18 -34.04
C ALA A 103 -18.11 -16.36 -35.31
N GLY A 104 -17.11 -16.05 -36.14
CA GLY A 104 -17.27 -15.39 -37.44
C GLY A 104 -17.03 -13.87 -37.45
N ALA A 105 -16.54 -13.28 -36.36
CA ALA A 105 -16.16 -11.87 -36.36
C ALA A 105 -14.91 -11.62 -37.20
N VAL A 106 -14.94 -10.59 -38.05
CA VAL A 106 -13.76 -10.12 -38.78
C VAL A 106 -12.98 -9.16 -37.88
N LEU A 107 -11.79 -9.57 -37.46
CA LEU A 107 -10.92 -8.78 -36.59
C LEU A 107 -9.73 -8.18 -37.36
N PRO A 108 -9.26 -6.99 -36.99
CA PRO A 108 -8.06 -6.41 -37.58
C PRO A 108 -6.81 -7.24 -37.25
N LEU A 109 -5.77 -7.06 -38.07
CA LEU A 109 -4.44 -7.56 -37.72
C LEU A 109 -3.90 -6.76 -36.53
N VAL A 110 -3.32 -7.47 -35.58
CA VAL A 110 -2.82 -6.91 -34.33
C VAL A 110 -1.33 -7.24 -34.16
N SER A 111 -0.61 -6.44 -33.37
CA SER A 111 0.81 -6.69 -33.14
C SER A 111 1.06 -7.92 -32.28
N ASP A 112 2.34 -8.31 -32.16
CA ASP A 112 2.75 -9.32 -31.18
C ASP A 112 2.51 -8.77 -29.77
N GLY A 113 1.60 -9.42 -29.03
CA GLY A 113 1.22 -9.01 -27.68
C GLY A 113 2.40 -9.00 -26.69
N GLN A 114 3.49 -9.73 -26.95
CA GLN A 114 4.70 -9.63 -26.12
C GLN A 114 5.28 -8.21 -26.13
N THR A 115 5.20 -7.51 -27.27
CA THR A 115 5.70 -6.14 -27.41
C THR A 115 4.89 -5.16 -26.55
N ILE A 116 3.58 -5.37 -26.43
CA ILE A 116 2.68 -4.61 -25.54
C ILE A 116 3.09 -4.82 -24.08
N VAL A 117 3.22 -6.08 -23.66
CA VAL A 117 3.62 -6.43 -22.28
C VAL A 117 4.97 -5.79 -21.94
N ASP A 118 5.96 -5.91 -22.81
CA ASP A 118 7.28 -5.32 -22.59
C ASP A 118 7.24 -3.79 -22.49
N LYS A 119 6.47 -3.12 -23.37
CA LYS A 119 6.32 -1.65 -23.36
C LYS A 119 5.67 -1.17 -22.06
N VAL A 120 4.55 -1.78 -21.68
CA VAL A 120 3.81 -1.45 -20.46
C VAL A 120 4.66 -1.72 -19.22
N MET A 121 5.31 -2.88 -19.15
CA MET A 121 6.16 -3.26 -18.04
C MET A 121 7.33 -2.29 -17.85
N ARG A 122 8.02 -1.87 -18.93
CA ARG A 122 9.12 -0.91 -18.84
C ARG A 122 8.68 0.43 -18.24
N SER A 123 7.51 0.94 -18.65
CA SER A 123 6.98 2.22 -18.16
C SER A 123 6.63 2.15 -16.67
N TYR A 124 5.82 1.16 -16.26
CA TYR A 124 5.35 1.05 -14.88
C TYR A 124 6.42 0.59 -13.90
N PHE A 125 7.36 -0.25 -14.34
CA PHE A 125 8.45 -0.70 -13.50
C PHE A 125 9.42 0.44 -13.17
N LYS A 126 9.71 1.32 -14.14
CA LYS A 126 10.53 2.53 -13.90
C LYS A 126 9.86 3.45 -12.87
N LEU A 127 8.55 3.67 -12.99
CA LEU A 127 7.78 4.46 -12.03
C LEU A 127 7.80 3.84 -10.62
N ALA A 128 7.60 2.52 -10.53
CA ALA A 128 7.60 1.82 -9.25
C ALA A 128 8.99 1.83 -8.58
N GLN A 129 10.07 1.64 -9.34
CA GLN A 129 11.43 1.81 -8.84
C GLN A 129 11.68 3.21 -8.29
N SER A 130 11.23 4.26 -9.00
CA SER A 130 11.34 5.64 -8.52
C SER A 130 10.61 5.83 -7.18
N ASN A 131 9.40 5.28 -7.05
CA ASN A 131 8.65 5.32 -5.79
C ASN A 131 9.35 4.54 -4.67
N TYR A 132 9.89 3.35 -4.92
CA TYR A 132 10.65 2.60 -3.91
C TYR A 132 11.95 3.30 -3.51
N ASN A 133 12.66 3.92 -4.45
CA ASN A 133 13.83 4.74 -4.14
C ASN A 133 13.47 5.90 -3.21
N ARG A 134 12.32 6.55 -3.43
CA ARG A 134 11.81 7.58 -2.53
C ARG A 134 11.48 7.01 -1.14
N VAL A 135 10.87 5.83 -1.08
CA VAL A 135 10.62 5.14 0.20
C VAL A 135 11.93 4.88 0.94
N ASN A 136 12.92 4.33 0.24
CA ASN A 136 14.22 4.00 0.81
C ASN A 136 14.93 5.24 1.38
N GLN A 137 14.94 6.34 0.62
CA GLN A 137 15.52 7.62 1.05
C GLN A 137 14.78 8.20 2.26
N THR A 138 13.44 8.17 2.23
CA THR A 138 12.62 8.70 3.32
C THR A 138 12.79 7.87 4.59
N MET A 139 12.80 6.53 4.49
CA MET A 139 13.00 5.68 5.66
C MET A 139 14.38 5.91 6.28
N LEU A 140 15.43 6.08 5.47
CA LEU A 140 16.77 6.40 5.97
C LEU A 140 16.79 7.74 6.71
N SER A 141 16.27 8.81 6.09
CA SER A 141 16.27 10.14 6.69
C SER A 141 15.43 10.19 7.96
N GLN A 142 14.27 9.53 7.96
CA GLN A 142 13.36 9.51 9.10
C GLN A 142 13.87 8.62 10.23
N ALA A 143 14.53 7.50 9.94
CA ALA A 143 15.19 6.69 10.97
C ALA A 143 16.33 7.47 11.64
N ARG A 144 17.14 8.21 10.87
CA ARG A 144 18.17 9.10 11.41
C ARG A 144 17.56 10.19 12.29
N GLN A 145 16.49 10.83 11.84
CA GLN A 145 15.80 11.85 12.63
C GLN A 145 15.26 11.28 13.95
N ILE A 146 14.60 10.11 13.89
CA ILE A 146 14.11 9.41 15.08
C ILE A 146 15.25 9.12 16.07
N TYR A 147 16.42 8.69 15.59
CA TYR A 147 17.59 8.46 16.44
C TYR A 147 17.99 9.73 17.20
N SER A 148 18.15 10.85 16.48
CA SER A 148 18.52 12.14 17.08
C SER A 148 17.43 12.65 18.03
N ASP A 149 16.16 12.57 17.66
CA ASP A 149 15.03 13.01 18.49
C ASP A 149 14.97 12.23 19.80
N ILE A 150 15.19 10.90 19.75
CA ILE A 150 15.21 10.08 20.97
C ILE A 150 16.33 10.54 21.91
N ILE A 151 17.51 10.82 21.38
CA ILE A 151 18.64 11.33 22.18
C ILE A 151 18.27 12.66 22.83
N HIS A 152 17.79 13.62 22.04
CA HIS A 152 17.46 14.96 22.53
C HIS A 152 16.34 14.93 23.58
N GLU A 153 15.21 14.27 23.30
CA GLU A 153 14.07 14.18 24.24
C GLU A 153 14.47 13.44 25.53
N THR A 154 15.32 12.41 25.43
CA THR A 154 15.84 11.69 26.60
C THR A 154 16.73 12.60 27.44
N THR A 155 17.69 13.30 26.83
CA THR A 155 18.57 14.23 27.56
C THR A 155 17.77 15.32 28.26
N GLN A 156 16.84 15.97 27.56
CA GLN A 156 16.00 17.03 28.13
C GLN A 156 15.20 16.53 29.33
N SER A 157 14.63 15.33 29.24
CA SER A 157 13.86 14.73 30.34
C SER A 157 14.71 14.45 31.58
N VAL A 158 15.98 14.06 31.40
CA VAL A 158 16.92 13.83 32.51
C VAL A 158 17.36 15.15 33.14
N LEU A 159 17.70 16.15 32.33
CA LEU A 159 18.10 17.48 32.81
C LEU A 159 16.96 18.18 33.56
N ALA A 160 15.71 17.94 33.18
CA ALA A 160 14.54 18.43 33.90
C ALA A 160 14.37 17.80 35.29
N GLY A 161 15.11 16.74 35.64
CA GLY A 161 15.08 16.09 36.95
C GLY A 161 13.83 15.25 37.24
N LEU A 162 12.89 15.14 36.29
CA LEU A 162 11.61 14.44 36.49
C LEU A 162 11.71 12.92 36.35
N LYS A 163 12.72 12.42 35.63
CA LYS A 163 12.88 11.00 35.28
C LYS A 163 14.35 10.60 35.30
N THR A 164 14.61 9.37 35.71
CA THR A 164 15.93 8.75 35.49
C THR A 164 16.19 8.57 33.99
N HIS A 165 17.46 8.52 33.57
CA HIS A 165 17.80 8.26 32.17
C HIS A 165 17.12 7.01 31.61
N ARG A 166 17.06 5.92 32.40
CA ARG A 166 16.40 4.69 31.96
C ARG A 166 14.90 4.88 31.71
N GLN A 167 14.21 5.60 32.58
CA GLN A 167 12.78 5.91 32.41
C GLN A 167 12.54 6.84 31.21
N ALA A 168 13.34 7.90 31.09
CA ALA A 168 13.26 8.85 29.98
C ALA A 168 13.49 8.13 28.64
N LEU A 169 14.55 7.33 28.54
CA LEU A 169 14.85 6.58 27.32
C LEU A 169 13.74 5.59 26.97
N ALA A 170 13.24 4.84 27.94
CA ALA A 170 12.19 3.84 27.71
C ALA A 170 10.88 4.49 27.21
N GLU A 171 10.48 5.60 27.81
CA GLU A 171 9.29 6.34 27.40
C GLU A 171 9.42 6.93 26.00
N THR A 172 10.54 7.59 25.72
CA THR A 172 10.81 8.21 24.41
C THR A 172 10.89 7.14 23.32
N VAL A 173 11.65 6.07 23.54
CA VAL A 173 11.75 4.95 22.58
C VAL A 173 10.37 4.33 22.32
N THR A 174 9.57 4.07 23.36
CA THR A 174 8.24 3.48 23.17
C THR A 174 7.25 4.41 22.47
N LYS A 175 7.34 5.74 22.70
CA LYS A 175 6.62 6.78 21.95
C LYS A 175 6.96 6.76 20.46
N PHE A 176 8.23 6.71 20.11
CA PHE A 176 8.66 6.64 18.70
C PHE A 176 8.34 5.29 18.06
N ALA A 177 8.46 4.19 18.80
CA ALA A 177 8.12 2.85 18.34
C ALA A 177 6.66 2.73 17.94
N GLU A 178 5.73 3.28 18.75
CA GLU A 178 4.30 3.25 18.47
C GLU A 178 3.96 3.88 17.11
N ASN A 179 4.64 4.98 16.77
CA ASN A 179 4.49 5.68 15.49
C ASN A 179 5.20 4.98 14.32
N GLY A 180 6.37 4.40 14.56
CA GLY A 180 7.18 3.71 13.56
C GLY A 180 7.99 4.64 12.66
N VAL A 181 8.70 4.05 11.69
CA VAL A 181 9.55 4.77 10.73
C VAL A 181 8.73 4.97 9.44
N PRO A 182 8.30 6.20 9.11
CA PRO A 182 7.44 6.41 7.95
C PRO A 182 8.19 6.16 6.63
N ALA A 183 7.48 5.60 5.65
CA ALA A 183 7.95 5.40 4.28
C ALA A 183 7.74 6.63 3.39
N LEU A 184 6.82 7.51 3.77
CA LEU A 184 6.58 8.77 3.09
C LEU A 184 6.10 9.81 4.11
N VAL A 185 6.61 11.03 4.00
CA VAL A 185 5.99 12.23 4.57
C VAL A 185 5.48 13.06 3.40
N ASP A 186 4.17 13.32 3.36
CA ASP A 186 3.57 14.09 2.26
C ASP A 186 3.62 15.60 2.52
N LYS A 187 3.15 16.38 1.54
CA LYS A 187 3.15 17.85 1.60
C LYS A 187 2.27 18.41 2.72
N ALA A 188 1.29 17.63 3.20
CA ALA A 188 0.44 17.99 4.33
C ALA A 188 1.03 17.50 5.67
N ASN A 189 2.31 17.12 5.68
CA ASN A 189 3.03 16.56 6.82
C ASN A 189 2.43 15.27 7.38
N LYS A 190 1.60 14.56 6.59
CA LYS A 190 1.06 13.28 7.00
C LYS A 190 2.12 12.20 6.82
N ARG A 191 2.32 11.42 7.88
CA ARG A 191 3.29 10.33 7.95
C ARG A 191 2.63 9.02 7.52
N TRP A 192 3.11 8.45 6.43
CA TRP A 192 2.61 7.19 5.91
C TRP A 192 3.52 6.04 6.35
N THR A 193 2.92 5.02 6.96
CA THR A 193 3.65 3.80 7.35
C THR A 193 4.13 3.04 6.12
N PRO A 194 5.25 2.29 6.21
CA PRO A 194 5.72 1.40 5.14
C PRO A 194 4.64 0.46 4.64
N GLU A 195 3.90 -0.18 5.56
CA GLU A 195 2.77 -1.05 5.22
C GLU A 195 1.78 -0.38 4.26
N ALA A 196 1.25 0.78 4.63
CA ALA A 196 0.24 1.48 3.84
C ALA A 196 0.77 1.98 2.49
N TYR A 197 1.93 2.62 2.47
CA TYR A 197 2.44 3.27 1.25
C TYR A 197 2.99 2.26 0.24
N VAL A 198 3.80 1.30 0.70
CA VAL A 198 4.35 0.23 -0.17
C VAL A 198 3.22 -0.62 -0.73
N ARG A 199 2.20 -0.97 0.08
CA ARG A 199 1.01 -1.67 -0.42
C ARG A 199 0.31 -0.87 -1.51
N THR A 200 0.12 0.42 -1.30
CA THR A 200 -0.54 1.32 -2.26
C THR A 200 0.23 1.38 -3.58
N VAL A 201 1.53 1.64 -3.53
CA VAL A 201 2.39 1.71 -4.73
C VAL A 201 2.37 0.39 -5.48
N THR A 202 2.70 -0.71 -4.79
CA THR A 202 2.78 -2.05 -5.40
C THR A 202 1.47 -2.46 -6.04
N ARG A 203 0.35 -2.29 -5.32
CA ARG A 203 -0.97 -2.65 -5.83
C ARG A 203 -1.36 -1.82 -7.03
N THR A 204 -1.13 -0.51 -6.96
CA THR A 204 -1.44 0.41 -8.05
C THR A 204 -0.61 0.05 -9.28
N THR A 205 0.69 -0.22 -9.13
CA THR A 205 1.55 -0.66 -10.24
C THR A 205 1.01 -1.94 -10.91
N VAL A 206 0.72 -2.99 -10.15
CA VAL A 206 0.21 -4.25 -10.73
C VAL A 206 -1.14 -4.04 -11.41
N ASN A 207 -2.05 -3.28 -10.78
CA ASN A 207 -3.37 -3.00 -11.34
C ASN A 207 -3.30 -2.12 -12.60
N SER A 208 -2.35 -1.18 -12.65
CA SER A 208 -2.13 -0.33 -13.83
C SER A 208 -1.52 -1.13 -14.98
N VAL A 209 -0.56 -2.02 -14.71
CA VAL A 209 -0.01 -2.91 -15.75
C VAL A 209 -1.12 -3.74 -16.39
N TYR A 210 -1.98 -4.36 -15.57
CA TYR A 210 -3.14 -5.10 -16.05
C TYR A 210 -4.02 -4.22 -16.94
N ASN A 211 -4.55 -3.12 -16.40
CA ASN A 211 -5.50 -2.30 -17.15
C ASN A 211 -4.90 -1.65 -18.40
N SER A 212 -3.61 -1.35 -18.42
CA SER A 212 -2.94 -0.80 -19.61
C SER A 212 -2.72 -1.84 -20.70
N ILE A 213 -2.48 -3.10 -20.35
CA ILE A 213 -2.38 -4.18 -21.36
C ILE A 213 -3.75 -4.42 -21.99
N GLU A 214 -4.81 -4.55 -21.18
CA GLU A 214 -6.19 -4.61 -21.66
C GLU A 214 -6.50 -3.42 -22.59
N ASP A 215 -6.26 -2.17 -22.15
CA ASP A 215 -6.50 -0.95 -22.96
C ASP A 215 -5.75 -0.97 -24.30
N GLU A 216 -4.44 -1.26 -24.28
CA GLU A 216 -3.63 -1.27 -25.50
C GLU A 216 -4.09 -2.36 -26.46
N ARG A 217 -4.41 -3.55 -25.95
CA ARG A 217 -4.85 -4.66 -26.79
C ARG A 217 -6.24 -4.42 -27.36
N MET A 218 -7.19 -3.91 -26.56
CA MET A 218 -8.52 -3.54 -27.04
C MET A 218 -8.46 -2.46 -28.12
N SER A 219 -7.56 -1.49 -27.98
CA SER A 219 -7.34 -0.43 -28.97
C SER A 219 -6.93 -0.99 -30.33
N GLU A 220 -6.07 -2.01 -30.39
CA GLU A 220 -5.72 -2.69 -31.65
C GLU A 220 -6.92 -3.36 -32.33
N PHE A 221 -7.88 -3.84 -31.53
CA PHE A 221 -9.14 -4.40 -32.03
C PHE A 221 -10.24 -3.35 -32.28
N GLY A 222 -9.94 -2.06 -32.09
CA GLY A 222 -10.91 -0.97 -32.28
C GLY A 222 -12.05 -0.96 -31.25
N VAL A 223 -11.82 -1.51 -30.06
CA VAL A 223 -12.82 -1.59 -28.99
C VAL A 223 -12.63 -0.43 -28.01
N ASP A 224 -13.63 0.46 -27.97
CA ASP A 224 -13.61 1.65 -27.12
C ASP A 224 -14.47 1.52 -25.85
N LEU A 225 -15.30 0.49 -25.77
CA LEU A 225 -16.20 0.27 -24.64
C LEU A 225 -15.63 -0.79 -23.71
N VAL A 226 -15.74 -0.54 -22.41
CA VAL A 226 -15.29 -1.46 -21.38
C VAL A 226 -16.36 -1.66 -20.33
N ARG A 227 -16.52 -2.92 -19.90
CA ARG A 227 -17.26 -3.24 -18.68
C ARG A 227 -16.33 -3.19 -17.49
N ILE A 228 -16.69 -2.39 -16.49
CA ILE A 228 -15.90 -2.30 -15.26
C ILE A 228 -16.27 -3.46 -14.34
N SER A 229 -15.27 -4.16 -13.81
CA SER A 229 -15.47 -5.12 -12.72
C SER A 229 -16.24 -4.49 -11.54
N LYS A 230 -16.80 -5.31 -10.66
CA LYS A 230 -17.56 -4.85 -9.49
C LYS A 230 -17.09 -5.55 -8.22
N HIS A 231 -17.03 -4.81 -7.11
CA HIS A 231 -16.79 -5.38 -5.80
C HIS A 231 -17.41 -4.50 -4.71
N VAL A 232 -17.95 -5.10 -3.65
CA VAL A 232 -18.51 -4.30 -2.55
C VAL A 232 -17.41 -3.53 -1.82
N GLY A 233 -17.73 -2.33 -1.33
CA GLY A 233 -16.80 -1.44 -0.63
C GLY A 233 -15.84 -0.70 -1.57
N ALA A 234 -16.27 -0.42 -2.81
CA ALA A 234 -15.61 0.54 -3.68
C ALA A 234 -15.70 1.96 -3.08
N ARG A 235 -14.66 2.76 -3.30
CA ARG A 235 -14.69 4.18 -2.90
C ARG A 235 -15.72 4.96 -3.74
N PRO A 236 -16.19 6.12 -3.28
CA PRO A 236 -17.26 6.88 -3.93
C PRO A 236 -17.05 7.15 -5.42
N THR A 237 -15.84 7.55 -5.85
CA THR A 237 -15.56 7.81 -7.27
C THR A 237 -15.62 6.55 -8.14
N CYS A 238 -15.27 5.39 -7.60
CA CYS A 238 -15.34 4.12 -8.32
C CYS A 238 -16.75 3.53 -8.34
N SER A 239 -17.55 3.77 -7.31
CA SER A 239 -18.90 3.20 -7.23
C SER A 239 -19.85 3.73 -8.31
N ILE A 240 -19.58 4.93 -8.85
CA ILE A 240 -20.37 5.53 -9.94
C ILE A 240 -20.46 4.61 -11.16
N VAL A 241 -19.36 3.93 -11.50
CA VAL A 241 -19.20 3.16 -12.75
C VAL A 241 -18.91 1.67 -12.54
N GLN A 242 -18.74 1.19 -11.31
CA GLN A 242 -18.50 -0.23 -11.08
C GLN A 242 -19.65 -1.08 -11.61
N GLY A 243 -19.31 -2.17 -12.32
CA GLY A 243 -20.32 -3.01 -12.97
C GLY A 243 -20.93 -2.42 -14.23
N LYS A 244 -20.74 -1.13 -14.55
CA LYS A 244 -21.32 -0.49 -15.75
C LYS A 244 -20.38 -0.58 -16.95
N VAL A 245 -20.93 -0.29 -18.12
CA VAL A 245 -20.17 -0.10 -19.36
C VAL A 245 -19.84 1.38 -19.52
N ILE A 246 -18.58 1.70 -19.79
CA ILE A 246 -18.08 3.06 -20.02
C ILE A 246 -17.26 3.12 -21.32
N CYS A 247 -17.09 4.30 -21.89
CA CYS A 247 -16.28 4.55 -23.08
C CYS A 247 -14.89 5.09 -22.71
N LEU A 248 -13.85 4.60 -23.37
CA LEU A 248 -12.46 5.02 -23.15
C LEU A 248 -12.06 6.29 -23.94
N LEU A 249 -12.90 6.74 -24.86
CA LEU A 249 -12.69 7.97 -25.65
C LEU A 249 -12.94 9.23 -24.83
N SER A 250 -12.54 10.39 -25.36
CA SER A 250 -12.88 11.70 -24.79
C SER A 250 -14.40 11.90 -24.66
N VAL A 251 -14.81 12.91 -23.90
CA VAL A 251 -16.23 13.22 -23.70
C VAL A 251 -16.88 13.59 -25.03
N GLU A 252 -16.21 14.39 -25.86
CA GLU A 252 -16.69 14.80 -27.19
C GLU A 252 -16.81 13.61 -28.15
N GLU A 253 -15.78 12.77 -28.25
CA GLU A 253 -15.78 11.59 -29.12
C GLU A 253 -16.84 10.57 -28.67
N THR A 254 -16.99 10.36 -27.36
CA THR A 254 -18.02 9.47 -26.80
C THR A 254 -19.41 9.96 -27.19
N ARG A 255 -19.67 11.27 -27.06
CA ARG A 255 -20.97 11.86 -27.44
C ARG A 255 -21.21 11.75 -28.94
N SER A 256 -20.20 11.96 -29.75
CA SER A 256 -20.29 11.85 -31.21
C SER A 256 -20.61 10.41 -31.64
N LYS A 257 -19.93 9.41 -31.07
CA LYS A 257 -20.04 8.01 -31.48
C LYS A 257 -21.24 7.28 -30.85
N TYR A 258 -21.56 7.57 -29.60
CA TYR A 258 -22.53 6.81 -28.80
C TYR A 258 -23.64 7.67 -28.18
N GLY A 259 -23.70 8.98 -28.47
CA GLY A 259 -24.64 9.89 -27.83
C GLY A 259 -24.45 9.93 -26.31
N ASN A 260 -25.57 9.87 -25.56
CA ASN A 260 -25.55 9.86 -24.09
C ASN A 260 -25.64 8.44 -23.50
N LYS A 261 -25.44 7.39 -24.32
CA LYS A 261 -25.62 6.00 -23.89
C LYS A 261 -24.55 5.54 -22.90
N TYR A 262 -23.31 5.98 -23.10
CA TYR A 262 -22.17 5.61 -22.27
C TYR A 262 -21.48 6.85 -21.71
N ILE A 263 -21.04 6.76 -20.46
CA ILE A 263 -20.19 7.77 -19.83
C ILE A 263 -18.75 7.61 -20.34
N SER A 264 -18.05 8.72 -20.59
CA SER A 264 -16.62 8.70 -20.91
C SER A 264 -15.79 8.48 -19.65
N ILE A 265 -14.67 7.76 -19.75
CA ILE A 265 -13.69 7.63 -18.67
C ILE A 265 -13.15 8.99 -18.22
N TYR A 266 -13.15 9.98 -19.11
CA TYR A 266 -12.69 11.35 -18.86
C TYR A 266 -13.78 12.27 -18.30
N SER A 267 -14.97 11.74 -18.00
CA SER A 267 -16.01 12.52 -17.31
C SER A 267 -15.51 13.06 -15.95
N PRO A 268 -15.72 14.36 -15.63
CA PRO A 268 -15.13 15.01 -14.46
C PRO A 268 -15.42 14.31 -13.12
N GLU A 269 -16.60 13.74 -12.95
CA GLU A 269 -17.04 13.01 -11.76
C GLU A 269 -16.22 11.74 -11.49
N LEU A 270 -15.60 11.16 -12.53
CA LEU A 270 -14.77 9.96 -12.43
C LEU A 270 -13.34 10.29 -11.99
N ARG A 271 -12.92 11.55 -12.20
CA ARG A 271 -11.59 12.07 -11.83
C ARG A 271 -10.44 11.18 -12.33
N TYR A 272 -10.58 10.61 -13.52
CA TYR A 272 -9.54 9.78 -14.12
C TYR A 272 -8.21 10.56 -14.20
N GLY A 273 -7.09 9.88 -13.94
CA GLY A 273 -5.76 10.49 -13.82
C GLY A 273 -5.42 11.06 -12.42
N TYR A 274 -6.40 11.23 -11.53
CA TYR A 274 -6.15 11.63 -10.13
C TYR A 274 -6.01 10.42 -9.20
N GLY A 275 -5.22 10.56 -8.13
CA GLY A 275 -4.97 9.47 -7.18
C GLY A 275 -6.25 8.91 -6.51
N ASP A 276 -7.25 9.76 -6.29
CA ASP A 276 -8.55 9.41 -5.71
C ASP A 276 -9.68 9.19 -6.74
N GLY A 277 -9.40 9.33 -8.05
CA GLY A 277 -10.34 9.04 -9.13
C GLY A 277 -10.06 7.71 -9.82
N ILE A 278 -11.02 7.19 -10.58
CA ILE A 278 -11.09 5.79 -11.05
C ILE A 278 -9.76 5.28 -11.61
N PHE A 279 -9.45 4.00 -11.34
CA PHE A 279 -8.15 3.38 -11.67
C PHE A 279 -6.91 4.04 -11.05
N GLY A 280 -7.08 5.06 -10.19
CA GLY A 280 -6.00 5.66 -9.40
C GLY A 280 -5.53 4.81 -8.22
N CYS A 281 -4.89 5.47 -7.25
CA CYS A 281 -4.25 4.83 -6.10
C CYS A 281 -5.20 3.88 -5.39
N ASN A 282 -4.72 2.66 -5.15
CA ASN A 282 -5.47 1.66 -4.40
C ASN A 282 -6.82 1.30 -5.05
N CYS A 283 -7.02 1.51 -6.35
CA CYS A 283 -8.14 0.90 -7.07
C CYS A 283 -7.93 -0.63 -7.17
N ARG A 284 -9.02 -1.40 -7.30
CA ARG A 284 -9.00 -2.86 -7.54
C ARG A 284 -9.92 -3.25 -8.69
N HIS A 285 -10.34 -2.25 -9.48
CA HIS A 285 -11.18 -2.48 -10.63
C HIS A 285 -10.29 -2.79 -11.84
N HIS A 286 -10.73 -3.80 -12.57
CA HIS A 286 -10.27 -4.17 -13.89
C HIS A 286 -11.29 -3.76 -14.94
N ARG A 287 -10.81 -3.46 -16.13
CA ARG A 287 -11.60 -3.25 -17.34
C ARG A 287 -11.67 -4.57 -18.10
N PHE A 288 -12.77 -4.75 -18.83
CA PHE A 288 -12.96 -5.87 -19.74
C PHE A 288 -13.57 -5.34 -21.02
N ALA A 289 -13.08 -5.79 -22.17
CA ALA A 289 -13.66 -5.47 -23.47
C ALA A 289 -15.20 -5.63 -23.49
N PHE A 290 -15.88 -4.65 -24.07
CA PHE A 290 -17.32 -4.68 -24.31
C PHE A 290 -17.59 -4.29 -25.77
N ILE A 291 -18.31 -5.12 -26.49
CA ILE A 291 -18.73 -4.91 -27.88
C ILE A 291 -20.25 -4.91 -27.89
N GLU A 292 -20.82 -3.79 -28.29
CA GLU A 292 -22.26 -3.61 -28.41
C GLU A 292 -22.86 -4.61 -29.41
N GLY A 293 -23.99 -5.21 -29.06
CA GLY A 293 -24.66 -6.24 -29.88
C GLY A 293 -24.08 -7.65 -29.73
N ILE A 294 -22.88 -7.80 -29.18
CA ILE A 294 -22.28 -9.10 -28.85
C ILE A 294 -22.36 -9.37 -27.34
N ASN A 295 -21.95 -8.40 -26.53
CA ASN A 295 -22.05 -8.50 -25.09
C ASN A 295 -23.39 -7.99 -24.60
N ILE A 296 -23.91 -8.66 -23.58
CA ILE A 296 -25.12 -8.23 -22.86
C ILE A 296 -24.69 -7.24 -21.79
N ALA A 297 -25.27 -6.04 -21.82
CA ALA A 297 -25.08 -5.06 -20.76
C ALA A 297 -25.67 -5.62 -19.45
N PRO A 298 -25.02 -5.39 -18.31
CA PRO A 298 -25.51 -5.90 -17.03
C PRO A 298 -26.85 -5.26 -16.68
N ASP A 299 -27.76 -6.09 -16.16
CA ASP A 299 -29.03 -5.64 -15.61
C ASP A 299 -28.81 -4.80 -14.34
N GLU A 300 -29.72 -3.87 -14.02
CA GLU A 300 -29.63 -3.06 -12.80
C GLU A 300 -29.61 -3.91 -11.53
N SER A 301 -30.34 -5.04 -11.51
CA SER A 301 -30.33 -6.01 -10.41
C SER A 301 -28.98 -6.68 -10.20
N GLU A 302 -28.10 -6.65 -11.21
CA GLU A 302 -26.74 -7.13 -11.09
C GLU A 302 -25.78 -6.08 -10.50
N LEU A 303 -26.19 -4.81 -10.43
CA LEU A 303 -25.36 -3.76 -9.86
C LEU A 303 -25.27 -3.89 -8.34
N ILE A 304 -24.20 -3.36 -7.78
CA ILE A 304 -24.01 -3.36 -6.33
C ILE A 304 -24.87 -2.26 -5.73
N ASP A 305 -25.68 -2.62 -4.74
CA ASP A 305 -26.47 -1.66 -3.96
C ASP A 305 -25.57 -0.54 -3.39
N GLU A 306 -25.98 0.70 -3.64
CA GLU A 306 -25.12 1.86 -3.42
C GLU A 306 -24.93 2.15 -1.92
N GLU A 307 -25.98 1.94 -1.12
CA GLU A 307 -25.97 2.12 0.32
C GLU A 307 -25.13 1.03 1.01
N GLU A 308 -25.28 -0.23 0.59
CA GLU A 308 -24.44 -1.32 1.06
C GLU A 308 -22.96 -1.08 0.70
N ASN A 309 -22.68 -0.59 -0.50
CA ASN A 309 -21.31 -0.24 -0.90
C ASN A 309 -20.72 0.85 0.01
N LYS A 310 -21.48 1.93 0.28
CA LYS A 310 -21.08 3.02 1.19
C LYS A 310 -20.84 2.49 2.61
N ARG A 311 -21.75 1.65 3.11
CA ARG A 311 -21.65 1.01 4.44
C ARG A 311 -20.39 0.17 4.56
N VAL A 312 -20.16 -0.76 3.64
CA VAL A 312 -18.97 -1.64 3.65
C VAL A 312 -17.69 -0.84 3.47
N TYR A 313 -17.69 0.20 2.62
CA TYR A 313 -16.54 1.09 2.47
C TYR A 313 -16.18 1.75 3.80
N ALA A 314 -17.15 2.36 4.50
CA ALA A 314 -16.95 3.02 5.79
C ALA A 314 -16.45 2.05 6.87
N LEU A 315 -17.08 0.87 6.98
CA LEU A 315 -16.66 -0.18 7.91
C LEU A 315 -15.23 -0.66 7.63
N SER A 316 -14.84 -0.77 6.36
CA SER A 316 -13.47 -1.13 6.00
C SER A 316 -12.44 -0.08 6.40
N GLN A 317 -12.80 1.22 6.41
CA GLN A 317 -11.92 2.27 6.90
C GLN A 317 -11.73 2.20 8.41
N GLN A 318 -12.80 1.92 9.16
CA GLN A 318 -12.74 1.70 10.61
C GLN A 318 -11.90 0.46 10.95
N GLN A 319 -12.08 -0.65 10.22
CA GLN A 319 -11.25 -1.84 10.39
C GLN A 319 -9.76 -1.52 10.17
N ARG A 320 -9.41 -0.78 9.12
CA ARG A 320 -8.01 -0.39 8.82
C ARG A 320 -7.40 0.49 9.90
N LEU A 321 -8.20 1.34 10.55
CA LEU A 321 -7.77 2.13 11.70
C LEU A 321 -7.41 1.22 12.88
N MET A 322 -8.29 0.27 13.23
CA MET A 322 -8.04 -0.70 14.29
C MET A 322 -6.82 -1.60 14.00
N GLU A 323 -6.65 -2.02 12.75
CA GLU A 323 -5.46 -2.77 12.31
C GLU A 323 -4.17 -1.95 12.50
N ARG A 324 -4.19 -0.65 12.15
CA ARG A 324 -3.06 0.27 12.36
C ARG A 324 -2.72 0.43 13.84
N ASP A 325 -3.74 0.56 14.67
CA ASP A 325 -3.63 0.68 16.12
C ASP A 325 -3.00 -0.56 16.77
N ILE A 326 -3.31 -1.76 16.25
CA ILE A 326 -2.69 -3.02 16.66
C ILE A 326 -1.22 -3.05 16.26
N ARG A 327 -0.89 -2.63 15.03
CA ARG A 327 0.52 -2.53 14.57
C ARG A 327 1.32 -1.60 15.47
N GLY A 328 0.80 -0.41 15.79
CA GLY A 328 1.45 0.52 16.72
C GLY A 328 1.69 -0.09 18.11
N ALA A 329 0.70 -0.79 18.66
CA ALA A 329 0.87 -1.48 19.95
C ALA A 329 1.89 -2.64 19.90
N LYS A 330 1.99 -3.36 18.78
CA LYS A 330 2.99 -4.41 18.59
C LYS A 330 4.40 -3.85 18.45
N ARG A 331 4.60 -2.75 17.72
CA ARG A 331 5.90 -2.07 17.67
C ARG A 331 6.36 -1.61 19.05
N LYS A 332 5.44 -1.04 19.83
CA LYS A 332 5.68 -0.65 21.21
C LYS A 332 6.10 -1.84 22.09
N LEU A 333 5.48 -3.00 21.88
CA LEU A 333 5.87 -4.25 22.55
C LEU A 333 7.30 -4.65 22.20
N SER A 334 7.66 -4.75 20.92
CA SER A 334 9.03 -5.09 20.50
C SER A 334 10.06 -4.12 21.06
N ALA A 335 9.79 -2.82 21.03
CA ALA A 335 10.68 -1.82 21.62
C ALA A 335 10.85 -2.00 23.14
N SER A 336 9.78 -2.34 23.85
CA SER A 336 9.84 -2.62 25.30
C SER A 336 10.66 -3.89 25.59
N GLU A 337 10.53 -4.92 24.77
CA GLU A 337 11.29 -6.17 24.87
C GLU A 337 12.78 -5.94 24.60
N GLU A 338 13.13 -5.17 23.56
CA GLU A 338 14.53 -4.82 23.24
C GLU A 338 15.18 -3.96 24.35
N LEU A 339 14.41 -3.13 25.05
CA LEU A 339 14.86 -2.36 26.21
C LEU A 339 15.00 -3.19 27.49
N GLY A 340 14.33 -4.34 27.59
CA GLY A 340 14.32 -5.19 28.79
C GLY A 340 13.49 -4.63 29.95
N ASP A 341 12.47 -3.82 29.68
CA ASP A 341 11.55 -3.30 30.71
C ASP A 341 10.35 -4.24 30.89
N GLU A 342 10.43 -5.16 31.86
CA GLU A 342 9.38 -6.17 32.10
C GLU A 342 7.99 -5.59 32.35
N LEU A 343 7.90 -4.45 33.05
CA LEU A 343 6.63 -3.81 33.34
C LEU A 343 6.03 -3.20 32.06
N ALA A 344 6.85 -2.53 31.26
CA ALA A 344 6.43 -2.01 29.95
C ALA A 344 6.02 -3.14 29.01
N VAL A 345 6.76 -4.26 28.99
CA VAL A 345 6.41 -5.47 28.21
C VAL A 345 5.05 -6.01 28.65
N LYS A 346 4.78 -6.14 29.95
CA LYS A 346 3.47 -6.61 30.45
C LYS A 346 2.33 -5.69 30.02
N LYS A 347 2.52 -4.36 30.16
CA LYS A 347 1.53 -3.36 29.73
C LYS A 347 1.30 -3.40 28.21
N ALA A 348 2.35 -3.50 27.41
CA ALA A 348 2.26 -3.55 25.95
C ALA A 348 1.58 -4.85 25.46
N LYS A 349 1.89 -6.01 26.08
CA LYS A 349 1.19 -7.28 25.80
C LYS A 349 -0.31 -7.17 26.07
N GLN A 350 -0.69 -6.55 27.18
CA GLN A 350 -2.10 -6.31 27.49
C GLN A 350 -2.76 -5.37 26.47
N ALA A 351 -2.09 -4.29 26.07
CA ALA A 351 -2.60 -3.36 25.06
C ALA A 351 -2.85 -4.04 23.71
N VAL A 352 -1.91 -4.87 23.24
CA VAL A 352 -2.08 -5.67 22.01
C VAL A 352 -3.31 -6.58 22.12
N ARG A 353 -3.44 -7.34 23.22
CA ARG A 353 -4.58 -8.24 23.45
C ARG A 353 -5.91 -7.49 23.45
N THR A 354 -5.98 -6.36 24.15
CA THR A 354 -7.19 -5.52 24.21
C THR A 354 -7.58 -5.01 22.82
N LYS A 355 -6.63 -4.44 22.06
CA LYS A 355 -6.90 -3.93 20.71
C LYS A 355 -7.32 -5.03 19.75
N GLN A 356 -6.67 -6.20 19.80
CA GLN A 356 -7.07 -7.36 19.02
C GLN A 356 -8.46 -7.89 19.41
N SER A 357 -8.83 -7.84 20.68
CA SER A 357 -10.17 -8.23 21.13
C SER A 357 -11.23 -7.28 20.60
N LYS A 358 -10.97 -5.96 20.64
CA LYS A 358 -11.86 -4.95 20.05
C LYS A 358 -12.05 -5.17 18.56
N LEU A 359 -10.96 -5.41 17.82
CA LEU A 359 -11.05 -5.72 16.38
C LEU A 359 -11.84 -7.01 16.11
N ARG A 360 -11.61 -8.09 16.89
CA ARG A 360 -12.39 -9.33 16.76
C ARG A 360 -13.88 -9.09 16.98
N ALA A 361 -14.24 -8.33 18.01
CA ALA A 361 -15.63 -7.98 18.29
C ALA A 361 -16.23 -7.16 17.14
N PHE A 362 -15.53 -6.12 16.68
CA PHE A 362 -15.96 -5.27 15.56
C PHE A 362 -16.21 -6.08 14.29
N VAL A 363 -15.25 -6.94 13.92
CA VAL A 363 -15.35 -7.80 12.73
C VAL A 363 -16.53 -8.77 12.85
N LYS A 364 -16.74 -9.36 14.03
CA LYS A 364 -17.88 -10.28 14.30
C LYS A 364 -19.22 -9.54 14.19
N THR A 365 -19.34 -8.38 14.83
CA THR A 365 -20.57 -7.58 14.84
C THR A 365 -21.00 -7.15 13.44
N HIS A 366 -20.05 -6.83 12.56
CA HIS A 366 -20.33 -6.34 11.21
C HIS A 366 -20.16 -7.39 10.11
N ASN A 367 -19.98 -8.66 10.46
CA ASN A 367 -19.74 -9.77 9.54
C ASN A 367 -18.61 -9.49 8.51
N LEU A 368 -17.52 -8.87 8.98
CA LEU A 368 -16.35 -8.56 8.16
C LEU A 368 -15.37 -9.75 8.17
N THR A 369 -14.39 -9.72 7.26
CA THR A 369 -13.25 -10.65 7.30
C THR A 369 -12.06 -9.99 8.02
N ARG A 370 -11.58 -10.63 9.09
CA ARG A 370 -10.36 -10.20 9.78
C ARG A 370 -9.13 -10.46 8.91
N GLN A 371 -8.29 -9.45 8.74
CA GLN A 371 -7.07 -9.54 7.91
C GLN A 371 -5.82 -9.61 8.79
N TYR A 372 -5.41 -10.81 9.17
CA TYR A 372 -4.28 -11.06 10.08
C TYR A 372 -2.95 -10.51 9.54
N ASN A 373 -2.73 -10.60 8.22
CA ASN A 373 -1.59 -10.05 7.50
C ASN A 373 -1.47 -8.52 7.64
N ARG A 374 -2.57 -7.82 7.88
CA ARG A 374 -2.54 -6.37 8.14
C ARG A 374 -2.22 -6.05 9.59
N GLU A 375 -2.32 -6.99 10.53
CA GLU A 375 -1.92 -6.76 11.91
C GLU A 375 -0.44 -7.08 12.18
N GLN A 376 0.26 -7.68 11.22
CA GLN A 376 1.65 -8.11 11.39
C GLN A 376 2.62 -6.90 11.37
N VAL A 377 3.69 -7.04 12.14
CA VAL A 377 4.82 -6.10 12.23
C VAL A 377 6.14 -6.85 12.03
N TYR A 378 6.11 -8.18 12.14
CA TYR A 378 7.24 -9.10 11.99
C TYR A 378 6.78 -10.23 11.07
N ALA A 379 7.65 -10.64 10.15
CA ALA A 379 7.45 -11.79 9.25
C ALA A 379 7.85 -13.09 9.94
#